data_AF-A0A1X7TJT1-F1
#
_entry.id   AF-A0A1X7TJT1-F1
#
_cell.length_a   1.000
_cell.length_b   1.000
_cell.length_c   1.000
_cell.angle_alpha   90.00
_cell.angle_beta   90.00
_cell.angle_gamma   90.00
#
_symmetry.space_group_name_H-M   'P 1'
#
loop_
_entity.id
_entity.type
_entity.pdbx_description
1 polymer ?
#
loop_
_entity_poly.entity_id
_entity_poly.type
_entity_poly.pdbx_seq_one_letter_code
_entity_poly.pdbx_strand_id
1 'polypeptide(L)'
;MGTLCGSGGGWTRLAYLDMSDATQNCPSGFRLYQSGGVRACGKTNSGAGCVSVQFPSNGISYSQICGRVTGYQYGHPDSIDG
;
A
#
# COMPACT_ATOMS: atom_id res chain seq x y z
N MET A 1 -1.20 16.13 -2.02
CA MET A 1 -1.99 14.90 -2.30
C MET A 1 -2.86 14.50 -1.08
N GLY A 2 -3.56 15.47 -0.47
CA GLY A 2 -4.39 15.31 0.74
C GLY A 2 -5.83 15.83 0.59
N THR A 3 -6.24 16.17 -0.63
CA THR A 3 -7.49 16.92 -0.91
C THR A 3 -8.65 16.06 -1.40
N LEU A 4 -8.49 14.73 -1.47
CA LEU A 4 -9.57 13.81 -1.90
C LEU A 4 -10.34 13.20 -0.72
N CYS A 5 -9.68 13.01 0.42
CA CYS A 5 -10.26 12.41 1.62
C CYS A 5 -10.19 13.45 2.75
N GLY A 6 -11.20 14.31 2.90
CA GLY A 6 -11.20 15.31 3.97
C GLY A 6 -11.75 16.68 3.62
N SER A 7 -12.04 16.98 2.36
CA SER A 7 -12.50 18.33 1.94
C SER A 7 -13.85 18.75 2.54
N GLY A 8 -14.64 17.80 3.05
CA GLY A 8 -15.89 18.05 3.79
C GLY A 8 -15.84 17.75 5.29
N GLY A 9 -14.66 17.43 5.86
CA GLY A 9 -14.55 16.88 7.22
C GLY A 9 -15.04 15.42 7.33
N GLY A 10 -15.01 14.85 8.54
CA GLY A 10 -15.61 13.53 8.83
C GLY A 10 -14.76 12.28 8.49
N TRP A 11 -13.50 12.45 8.11
CA TRP A 11 -12.61 11.32 7.81
C TRP A 11 -11.62 11.05 8.95
N THR A 12 -11.59 9.81 9.43
CA THR A 12 -10.57 9.33 10.38
C THR A 12 -9.51 8.54 9.65
N ARG A 13 -8.23 8.83 9.94
CA ARG A 13 -7.11 8.10 9.36
C ARG A 13 -7.03 6.69 9.96
N LEU A 14 -7.17 5.66 9.13
CA LEU A 14 -7.04 4.26 9.52
C LEU A 14 -5.63 3.69 9.31
N ALA A 15 -4.94 4.17 8.28
CA ALA A 15 -3.60 3.73 7.92
C ALA A 15 -2.79 4.87 7.29
N TYR A 16 -1.47 4.80 7.41
CA TYR A 16 -0.56 5.70 6.73
C TYR A 16 0.63 4.90 6.20
N LEU A 17 0.88 5.04 4.90
CA LEU A 17 2.02 4.46 4.22
C LEU A 17 2.49 5.48 3.18
N ASP A 18 3.70 5.97 3.35
CA ASP A 18 4.38 6.90 2.46
C ASP A 18 5.78 6.37 2.19
N MET A 19 5.92 5.72 1.04
CA MET A 19 7.19 5.14 0.63
C MET A 19 8.22 6.18 0.18
N SER A 20 7.80 7.43 -0.02
CA SER A 20 8.71 8.55 -0.33
C SER A 20 9.58 8.90 0.87
N ASP A 21 9.10 8.63 2.10
CA ASP A 21 9.86 8.83 3.33
C ASP A 21 10.79 7.64 3.58
N ALA A 22 12.10 7.88 3.48
CA ALA A 22 13.15 6.88 3.66
C ALA A 22 13.11 6.16 5.02
N THR A 23 12.48 6.75 6.03
CA THR A 23 12.38 6.19 7.38
C THR A 23 11.22 5.21 7.55
N GLN A 24 10.26 5.20 6.61
CA GLN A 24 9.13 4.28 6.68
C GLN A 24 9.49 2.87 6.22
N ASN A 25 8.94 1.91 6.94
CA ASN A 25 9.07 0.48 6.68
C ASN A 25 7.78 -0.08 6.07
N CYS A 26 7.92 -1.15 5.30
CA CYS A 26 6.77 -1.83 4.75
C CYS A 26 5.92 -2.50 5.84
N PRO A 27 4.59 -2.53 5.66
CA PRO A 27 3.71 -3.25 6.56
C PRO A 27 4.04 -4.75 6.58
N SER A 28 3.67 -5.42 7.67
CA SER A 28 3.89 -6.86 7.83
C SER A 28 3.33 -7.65 6.62
N GLY A 29 4.11 -8.63 6.16
CA GLY A 29 3.80 -9.42 4.96
C GLY A 29 4.30 -8.82 3.64
N PHE A 30 4.77 -7.58 3.64
CA PHE A 30 5.37 -6.93 2.46
C PHE A 30 6.89 -6.78 2.60
N ARG A 31 7.58 -6.91 1.47
CA ARG A 31 9.01 -6.63 1.32
C ARG A 31 9.21 -5.24 0.73
N LEU A 32 10.23 -4.55 1.22
CA LEU A 32 10.72 -3.32 0.63
C LEU A 32 11.45 -3.62 -0.68
N TYR A 33 10.96 -3.06 -1.78
CA TYR A 33 11.62 -3.01 -3.07
C TYR A 33 12.17 -1.61 -3.29
N GLN A 34 13.44 -1.53 -3.68
CA GLN A 34 14.09 -0.28 -4.05
C GLN A 34 14.77 -0.48 -5.40
N SER A 35 14.32 0.27 -6.41
CA SER A 35 14.91 0.25 -7.75
C SER A 35 14.76 1.62 -8.40
N GLY A 36 15.82 2.12 -9.05
CA GLY A 36 15.78 3.41 -9.76
C GLY A 36 15.39 4.62 -8.91
N GLY A 37 15.68 4.60 -7.60
CA GLY A 37 15.28 5.66 -6.66
C GLY A 37 13.83 5.59 -6.18
N VAL A 38 13.04 4.63 -6.67
CA VAL A 38 11.68 4.37 -6.19
C VAL A 38 11.71 3.35 -5.08
N ARG A 39 11.03 3.65 -3.97
CA ARG A 39 10.76 2.71 -2.87
C ARG A 39 9.31 2.26 -2.95
N ALA A 40 9.06 0.96 -2.86
CA ALA A 40 7.73 0.38 -2.89
C ALA A 40 7.64 -0.83 -1.96
N CYS A 41 6.42 -1.17 -1.54
CA CYS A 41 6.15 -2.38 -0.79
C CYS A 41 5.49 -3.40 -1.71
N GLY A 42 6.08 -4.58 -1.81
CA GLY A 42 5.61 -5.66 -2.68
C GLY A 42 5.57 -7.00 -1.96
N LYS A 43 5.08 -8.01 -2.67
CA LYS A 43 5.02 -9.39 -2.17
C LYS A 43 6.42 -9.93 -1.91
N THR A 44 6.61 -10.69 -0.84
CA THR A 44 7.90 -11.33 -0.50
C THR A 44 8.24 -12.53 -1.40
N ASN A 45 7.21 -13.28 -1.83
CA ASN A 45 7.33 -14.51 -2.61
C ASN A 45 7.02 -14.31 -4.09
N SER A 46 7.82 -14.95 -4.95
CA SER A 46 7.67 -14.93 -6.41
C SER A 46 6.59 -15.88 -6.95
N GLY A 47 6.00 -16.73 -6.10
CA GLY A 47 4.94 -17.66 -6.49
C GLY A 47 3.59 -16.98 -6.74
N ALA A 48 2.64 -17.70 -7.34
CA ALA A 48 1.27 -17.24 -7.52
C ALA A 48 0.59 -16.90 -6.16
N GLY A 49 -0.38 -15.98 -6.17
CA GLY A 49 -1.21 -15.64 -5.01
C GLY A 49 -1.02 -14.22 -4.47
N CYS A 50 -1.77 -13.87 -3.43
CA CYS A 50 -1.85 -12.52 -2.88
C CYS A 50 -1.24 -12.44 -1.48
N VAL A 51 -0.74 -11.25 -1.12
CA VAL A 51 -0.47 -10.88 0.28
C VAL A 51 -1.37 -9.70 0.63
N SER A 52 -1.95 -9.75 1.82
CA SER A 52 -2.83 -8.71 2.34
C SER A 52 -2.32 -8.24 3.69
N VAL A 53 -2.55 -6.96 3.98
CA VAL A 53 -2.37 -6.39 5.32
C VAL A 53 -3.73 -5.94 5.82
N GLN A 54 -4.03 -6.26 7.08
CA GLN A 54 -5.21 -5.77 7.76
C GLN A 54 -4.84 -4.50 8.51
N PHE A 55 -5.54 -3.40 8.23
CA PHE A 55 -5.48 -2.21 9.07
C PHE A 55 -6.72 -2.18 9.96
N PRO A 56 -6.57 -2.28 11.30
CA PRO A 56 -7.72 -2.31 12.20
C PRO A 56 -8.41 -0.95 12.23
N SER A 57 -9.74 -0.94 12.26
CA SER A 57 -10.51 0.30 12.42
C SER A 57 -10.61 0.77 13.87
N ASN A 58 -9.97 0.07 14.82
CA ASN A 58 -9.97 0.36 16.25
C ASN A 58 -11.38 0.57 16.84
N GLY A 59 -12.36 -0.21 16.38
CA GLY A 59 -13.75 -0.14 16.87
C GLY A 59 -14.58 0.99 16.24
N ILE A 60 -14.04 1.71 15.25
CA ILE A 60 -14.78 2.72 14.50
C ILE A 60 -15.60 2.03 13.41
N SER A 61 -16.92 2.20 13.47
CA SER A 61 -17.82 1.84 12.37
C SER A 61 -17.68 2.86 11.25
N TYR A 62 -17.37 2.40 10.04
CA TYR A 62 -17.24 3.23 8.86
C TYR A 62 -18.16 2.70 7.76
N SER A 63 -18.75 3.60 6.97
CA SER A 63 -19.53 3.28 5.78
C SER A 63 -18.75 3.48 4.49
N GLN A 64 -17.64 4.23 4.54
CA GLN A 64 -16.84 4.59 3.39
C GLN A 64 -15.36 4.57 3.75
N ILE A 65 -14.51 4.15 2.81
CA ILE A 65 -13.05 4.25 2.90
C ILE A 65 -12.59 5.10 1.73
N CYS A 66 -11.72 6.07 2.01
CA CYS A 66 -11.07 6.88 1.00
C CYS A 66 -9.56 6.74 1.16
N GLY A 67 -8.88 6.46 0.05
CA GLY A 67 -7.44 6.26 0.04
C GLY A 67 -6.89 6.39 -1.37
N ARG A 68 -5.58 6.48 -1.47
CA ARG A 68 -4.86 6.48 -2.74
C ARG A 68 -3.68 5.55 -2.63
N VAL A 69 -3.53 4.69 -3.63
CA VAL A 69 -2.43 3.75 -3.74
C VAL A 69 -1.71 4.03 -5.05
N THR A 70 -0.38 4.03 -5.00
CA THR A 70 0.47 4.09 -6.19
C THR A 70 1.20 2.76 -6.30
N GLY A 71 0.90 2.00 -7.35
CA GLY A 71 1.56 0.73 -7.65
C GLY A 71 2.70 0.93 -8.65
N TYR A 72 3.76 0.14 -8.51
CA TYR A 72 4.84 0.06 -9.48
C TYR A 72 4.93 -1.37 -10.00
N GLN A 73 5.13 -1.52 -11.31
CA GLN A 73 5.45 -2.81 -11.89
C GLN A 73 6.90 -3.17 -11.52
N TYR A 74 7.08 -4.37 -11.00
CA TYR A 74 8.39 -4.94 -10.70
C TYR A 74 8.46 -6.32 -11.36
N GLY A 75 9.32 -6.48 -12.37
CA GLY A 75 9.39 -7.68 -13.20
C GLY A 75 8.66 -7.51 -14.55
N HIS A 76 8.11 -8.59 -15.10
CA HIS A 76 7.34 -8.59 -16.34
C HIS A 76 5.81 -8.62 -16.09
N PRO A 77 4.99 -7.96 -16.93
CA PRO A 77 3.52 -8.04 -16.89
C PRO A 77 3.00 -9.45 -17.20
N ASP A 78 3.75 -10.18 -18.00
CA ASP A 78 3.45 -11.54 -18.42
C ASP A 78 4.07 -12.49 -17.39
N SER A 79 3.23 -13.09 -16.55
CA SER A 79 3.61 -14.27 -15.76
C SER A 79 4.33 -15.26 -16.67
N ILE A 80 5.36 -15.95 -16.16
CA ILE A 80 6.03 -17.09 -16.81
C ILE A 80 5.02 -17.94 -17.57
N ASP A 81 5.05 -17.82 -18.89
CA ASP A 81 4.48 -18.78 -19.83
C ASP A 81 5.50 -19.91 -19.89
N GLY A 82 5.10 -21.09 -19.42
CA GLY A 82 5.92 -22.29 -19.31
C GLY A 82 5.31 -23.40 -20.11
#